data_AF-A0A4Y8IT35-F1
#
_entry.id   AF-A0A4Y8IT35-F1
#
_cell.length_a   1.000
_cell.length_b   1.000
_cell.length_c   1.000
_cell.angle_alpha   90.00
_cell.angle_beta   90.00
_cell.angle_gamma   90.00
#
_symmetry.space_group_name_H-M   'P 1'
#
loop_
_entity.id
_entity.type
_entity.pdbx_description
1 polymer ?
#
loop_
_entity_poly.entity_id
_entity_poly.type
_entity_poly.pdbx_seq_one_letter_code
_entity_poly.pdbx_strand_id
1 'polypeptide(L)'
;MSMKVKDLIIFLTLFICFFVYYVTQNPHYGVLTGEEMTVHHLDMVYEGSPEVPRGLKIADSPAYPIGSQAISLADHMSGMMRGVEVTIVAAYETTAYSTTYTSTNSGMLVKDHKWIVHEEFVDVGDDRLADSTKTLTKAEHMKGMSDAVHTIDNSLKTTVYMVDFVLPNGIMVTNHKWVVEEELAPVK
;
A
#
# COMPACT_ATOMS: atom_id res chain seq x y z
N MET A 1 27.19 -10.98 42.39
CA MET A 1 27.60 -12.22 41.72
C MET A 1 28.15 -11.84 40.35
N SER A 2 29.45 -11.99 40.11
CA SER A 2 30.08 -11.55 38.85
C SER A 2 29.79 -12.58 37.76
N MET A 3 29.15 -12.17 36.67
CA MET A 3 28.83 -13.02 35.54
C MET A 3 30.14 -13.36 34.80
N LYS A 4 30.44 -14.65 34.60
CA LYS A 4 31.68 -15.03 33.92
C LYS A 4 31.52 -14.77 32.43
N VAL A 5 32.63 -14.47 31.76
CA VAL A 5 32.66 -14.20 30.30
C VAL A 5 31.99 -15.32 29.48
N LYS A 6 32.12 -16.58 29.92
CA LYS A 6 31.45 -17.73 29.28
C LYS A 6 29.93 -17.65 29.39
N ASP A 7 29.41 -17.20 30.52
CA ASP A 7 27.97 -17.04 30.74
C ASP A 7 27.43 -15.91 29.85
N LEU A 8 28.17 -14.80 29.72
CA LEU A 8 27.83 -13.70 28.81
C LEU A 8 27.78 -14.15 27.34
N ILE A 9 28.74 -14.97 26.90
CA ILE A 9 28.77 -15.49 25.52
C ILE A 9 27.57 -16.41 25.27
N ILE A 10 27.21 -17.26 26.22
CA ILE A 10 26.03 -18.14 26.11
C ILE A 10 24.76 -17.30 26.02
N PHE A 11 24.58 -16.32 26.90
CA PHE A 11 23.43 -15.42 26.86
C PHE A 11 23.34 -14.64 25.55
N LEU A 12 24.45 -14.10 25.06
CA LEU A 12 24.48 -13.37 23.79
C LEU A 12 24.12 -14.28 22.61
N THR A 13 24.65 -15.52 22.60
CA THR A 13 24.35 -16.49 21.54
C THR A 13 22.87 -16.89 21.57
N LEU A 14 22.30 -17.15 22.75
CA LEU A 14 20.88 -17.45 22.91
C LEU A 14 20.00 -16.26 22.52
N PHE A 15 20.41 -15.04 22.86
CA PHE A 15 19.69 -13.82 22.46
C PHE A 15 19.71 -13.62 20.95
N ILE A 16 20.85 -13.83 20.28
CA ILE A 16 20.95 -13.75 18.82
C ILE A 16 20.09 -14.85 18.17
N CYS A 17 20.15 -16.09 18.65
CA CYS A 17 19.32 -17.17 18.13
C CYS A 17 17.83 -16.89 18.32
N PHE A 18 17.43 -16.38 19.50
CA PHE A 18 16.05 -15.97 19.76
C PHE A 18 15.64 -14.79 18.87
N PHE A 19 16.51 -13.80 18.67
CA PHE A 19 16.24 -12.65 17.82
C PHE A 19 16.10 -13.07 16.35
N VAL A 20 17.01 -13.90 15.83
CA VAL A 20 16.93 -14.45 14.46
C VAL A 20 15.68 -15.32 14.31
N TYR A 21 15.37 -16.17 15.29
CA TYR A 21 14.14 -16.97 15.29
C TYR A 21 12.90 -16.07 15.31
N TYR A 22 12.88 -15.04 16.16
CA TYR A 22 11.80 -14.08 16.25
C TYR A 22 11.61 -13.30 14.94
N VAL A 23 12.68 -12.79 14.33
CA VAL A 23 12.63 -12.10 13.04
C VAL A 23 12.13 -13.04 11.93
N THR A 24 12.60 -14.29 11.89
CA THR A 24 12.17 -15.26 10.85
C THR A 24 10.75 -15.77 11.02
N GLN A 25 10.20 -15.77 12.24
CA GLN A 25 8.82 -16.18 12.50
C GLN A 25 7.81 -15.01 12.47
N ASN A 26 8.27 -13.75 12.47
CA ASN A 26 7.40 -12.58 12.35
C ASN A 26 7.52 -11.98 10.93
N PRO A 27 6.61 -12.33 10.00
CA PRO A 27 6.68 -11.91 8.59
C PRO A 27 6.47 -10.39 8.38
N HIS A 28 6.23 -9.61 9.44
CA HIS A 28 6.19 -8.14 9.37
C HIS A 28 7.54 -7.51 9.00
N TYR A 29 8.63 -8.29 9.09
CA TYR A 29 9.96 -7.93 8.63
C TYR A 29 10.39 -8.83 7.46
N GLY A 30 9.49 -9.03 6.49
CA GLY A 30 9.92 -9.49 5.17
C GLY A 30 11.03 -8.55 4.70
N VAL A 31 12.20 -9.11 4.40
CA VAL A 31 13.37 -8.33 3.98
C VAL A 31 13.07 -7.73 2.61
N LEU A 32 12.39 -6.58 2.60
CA LEU A 32 12.45 -5.65 1.48
C LEU A 32 13.93 -5.36 1.26
N THR A 33 14.37 -5.44 0.01
CA THR A 33 15.76 -5.09 -0.30
C THR A 33 16.01 -3.64 0.12
N GLY A 34 17.25 -3.28 0.46
CA GLY A 34 17.58 -1.89 0.84
C GLY A 34 17.12 -0.88 -0.22
N GLU A 35 17.15 -1.28 -1.49
CA GLU A 35 16.65 -0.49 -2.62
C GLU A 35 15.12 -0.32 -2.58
N GLU A 36 14.36 -1.40 -2.38
CA GLU A 36 12.89 -1.37 -2.29
C GLU A 36 12.40 -0.51 -1.11
N MET A 37 13.00 -0.64 0.07
CA MET A 37 12.70 0.27 1.20
C MET A 37 13.01 1.74 0.88
N THR A 38 14.10 2.02 0.16
CA THR A 38 14.44 3.41 -0.21
C THR A 38 13.47 4.01 -1.22
N VAL A 39 12.96 3.22 -2.17
CA VAL A 39 11.93 3.65 -3.13
C VAL A 39 10.69 4.13 -2.41
N HIS A 40 10.15 3.28 -1.53
CA HIS A 40 8.93 3.60 -0.84
C HIS A 40 9.10 4.82 0.08
N HIS A 41 10.24 4.99 0.75
CA HIS A 41 10.38 6.11 1.68
C HIS A 41 10.56 7.48 1.00
N LEU A 42 11.17 7.53 -0.19
CA LEU A 42 11.43 8.80 -0.90
C LEU A 42 10.20 9.36 -1.61
N ASP A 43 9.38 8.47 -2.19
CA ASP A 43 8.27 8.85 -3.07
C ASP A 43 6.89 8.81 -2.35
N MET A 44 6.82 8.30 -1.11
CA MET A 44 5.57 8.22 -0.34
C MET A 44 4.94 9.59 -0.04
N VAL A 45 3.61 9.63 -0.10
CA VAL A 45 2.76 10.76 0.25
C VAL A 45 1.88 10.36 1.44
N TYR A 46 1.97 11.12 2.53
CA TYR A 46 1.15 10.88 3.73
C TYR A 46 -0.16 11.69 3.71
N GLU A 47 -0.19 12.83 3.02
CA GLU A 47 -1.37 13.67 2.87
C GLU A 47 -1.87 13.60 1.42
N GLY A 48 -2.79 12.68 1.15
CA GLY A 48 -3.39 12.52 -0.16
C GLY A 48 -4.39 13.63 -0.48
N SER A 49 -4.53 13.93 -1.78
CA SER A 49 -5.58 14.83 -2.26
C SER A 49 -6.98 14.20 -2.05
N PRO A 50 -7.99 14.95 -1.58
CA PRO A 50 -9.37 14.45 -1.53
C PRO A 50 -10.04 14.40 -2.91
N GLU A 51 -9.42 14.96 -3.95
CA GLU A 51 -9.99 14.98 -5.30
C GLU A 51 -10.06 13.57 -5.89
N VAL A 52 -11.22 13.19 -6.42
CA VAL A 52 -11.41 11.88 -7.06
C VAL A 52 -11.53 12.03 -8.58
N PRO A 53 -11.09 11.01 -9.36
CA PRO A 53 -11.25 10.99 -10.80
C PRO A 53 -12.69 11.22 -11.23
N ARG A 54 -12.88 11.95 -12.34
CA ARG A 54 -14.22 12.14 -12.90
C ARG A 54 -14.75 10.81 -13.46
N GLY A 55 -16.05 10.58 -13.29
CA GLY A 55 -16.72 9.39 -13.81
C GLY A 55 -16.70 8.19 -12.87
N LEU A 56 -15.98 8.29 -11.74
CA LEU A 56 -15.93 7.24 -10.73
C LEU A 56 -17.33 7.03 -10.11
N LYS A 57 -17.84 5.80 -10.20
CA LYS A 57 -19.19 5.46 -9.70
C LYS A 57 -19.14 5.28 -8.18
N ILE A 58 -19.95 6.03 -7.43
CA ILE A 58 -20.14 5.80 -5.98
C ILE A 58 -20.69 4.38 -5.77
N ALA A 59 -20.13 3.66 -4.80
CA ALA A 59 -20.60 2.33 -4.46
C ALA A 59 -22.00 2.39 -3.82
N ASP A 60 -22.95 1.60 -4.34
CA ASP A 60 -24.34 1.65 -3.89
C ASP A 60 -24.52 0.98 -2.52
N SER A 61 -23.74 -0.06 -2.22
CA SER A 61 -23.81 -0.84 -0.98
C SER A 61 -22.45 -1.46 -0.64
N PRO A 62 -21.44 -0.64 -0.30
CA PRO A 62 -20.12 -1.13 0.09
C PRO A 62 -20.19 -1.97 1.36
N ALA A 63 -19.34 -2.99 1.49
CA ALA A 63 -19.24 -3.77 2.72
C ALA A 63 -18.87 -2.90 3.94
N TYR A 64 -18.09 -1.83 3.70
CA TYR A 64 -17.68 -0.86 4.71
C TYR A 64 -18.24 0.53 4.37
N PRO A 65 -19.31 1.00 5.03
CA PRO A 65 -19.89 2.30 4.75
C PRO A 65 -18.93 3.47 5.00
N ILE A 66 -19.15 4.59 4.30
CA ILE A 66 -18.42 5.84 4.55
C ILE A 66 -18.61 6.27 6.02
N GLY A 67 -17.52 6.65 6.68
CA GLY A 67 -17.46 6.99 8.10
C GLY A 67 -17.32 5.78 9.04
N SER A 68 -17.45 4.55 8.53
CA SER A 68 -17.19 3.34 9.31
C SER A 68 -15.69 3.08 9.46
N GLN A 69 -15.35 2.15 10.36
CA GLN A 69 -13.99 1.69 10.58
C GLN A 69 -13.82 0.26 10.06
N ALA A 70 -12.60 -0.06 9.63
CA ALA A 70 -12.18 -1.40 9.22
C ALA A 70 -10.73 -1.66 9.65
N ILE A 71 -10.30 -2.91 9.65
CA ILE A 71 -8.89 -3.29 9.83
C ILE A 71 -8.27 -3.53 8.47
N SER A 72 -7.19 -2.81 8.15
CA SER A 72 -6.45 -3.03 6.92
C SER A 72 -5.73 -4.38 6.94
N LEU A 73 -5.91 -5.16 5.87
CA LEU A 73 -5.12 -6.33 5.52
C LEU A 73 -4.03 -5.99 4.48
N ALA A 74 -4.17 -4.85 3.81
CA ALA A 74 -3.20 -4.27 2.89
C ALA A 74 -1.93 -3.85 3.61
N ASP A 75 -0.82 -3.91 2.87
CA ASP A 75 0.49 -3.48 3.34
C ASP A 75 1.21 -2.58 2.33
N HIS A 76 0.47 -1.63 1.77
CA HIS A 76 0.97 -0.77 0.68
C HIS A 76 2.01 0.27 1.15
N MET A 77 2.06 0.54 2.46
CA MET A 77 2.96 1.52 3.10
C MET A 77 4.15 0.83 3.79
N SER A 78 4.85 -0.06 3.09
CA SER A 78 6.14 -0.65 3.51
C SER A 78 6.12 -1.36 4.87
N GLY A 79 5.16 -2.23 5.14
CA GLY A 79 5.12 -2.94 6.42
C GLY A 79 4.39 -2.20 7.52
N MET A 80 3.82 -1.02 7.27
CA MET A 80 3.24 -0.18 8.33
C MET A 80 1.72 -0.05 8.27
N MET A 81 1.06 -0.56 7.23
CA MET A 81 -0.39 -0.41 7.06
C MET A 81 -1.17 -1.66 7.54
N ARG A 82 -0.56 -2.84 7.47
CA ARG A 82 -1.25 -4.07 7.84
C ARG A 82 -1.64 -4.08 9.32
N GLY A 83 -2.88 -4.45 9.60
CA GLY A 83 -3.45 -4.53 10.95
C GLY A 83 -3.83 -3.17 11.55
N VAL A 84 -3.60 -2.07 10.85
CA VAL A 84 -4.01 -0.73 11.30
C VAL A 84 -5.52 -0.57 11.09
N GLU A 85 -6.18 0.06 12.07
CA GLU A 85 -7.56 0.49 11.94
C GLU A 85 -7.63 1.71 11.01
N VAL A 86 -8.47 1.63 9.99
CA VAL A 86 -8.68 2.67 8.98
C VAL A 86 -10.11 3.20 9.06
N THR A 87 -10.29 4.48 8.78
CA THR A 87 -11.60 5.11 8.62
C THR A 87 -11.92 5.24 7.14
N ILE A 88 -13.10 4.78 6.73
CA ILE A 88 -13.56 4.87 5.33
C ILE A 88 -13.99 6.30 5.03
N VAL A 89 -13.31 6.97 4.09
CA VAL A 89 -13.61 8.34 3.67
C VAL A 89 -14.48 8.36 2.42
N ALA A 90 -14.28 7.40 1.52
CA ALA A 90 -15.09 7.24 0.32
C ALA A 90 -15.08 5.79 -0.16
N ALA A 91 -16.11 5.39 -0.93
CA ALA A 91 -16.25 4.06 -1.50
C ALA A 91 -16.81 4.15 -2.93
N TYR A 92 -16.15 3.48 -3.88
CA TYR A 92 -16.48 3.54 -5.30
C TYR A 92 -16.39 2.17 -5.96
N GLU A 93 -17.22 1.93 -6.96
CA GLU A 93 -17.15 0.75 -7.82
C GLU A 93 -16.35 1.07 -9.09
N THR A 94 -15.29 0.30 -9.34
CA THR A 94 -14.45 0.47 -10.54
C THR A 94 -13.63 -0.80 -10.81
N THR A 95 -12.72 -0.74 -11.79
CA THR A 95 -11.62 -1.69 -11.90
C THR A 95 -10.36 -1.08 -11.27
N ALA A 96 -9.82 -1.76 -10.26
CA ALA A 96 -8.53 -1.45 -9.66
C ALA A 96 -7.42 -2.22 -10.39
N TYR A 97 -6.27 -1.58 -10.58
CA TYR A 97 -5.11 -2.14 -11.27
C TYR A 97 -3.89 -2.09 -10.38
N SER A 98 -3.11 -3.17 -10.40
CA SER A 98 -1.72 -3.10 -9.95
C SER A 98 -0.80 -2.87 -11.14
N THR A 99 0.23 -2.06 -10.93
CA THR A 99 1.08 -1.61 -12.04
C THR A 99 2.55 -1.54 -11.68
N THR A 100 3.40 -1.74 -12.68
CA THR A 100 4.85 -1.55 -12.59
C THR A 100 5.26 -0.35 -13.42
N TYR A 101 6.02 0.57 -12.82
CA TYR A 101 6.49 1.80 -13.47
C TYR A 101 7.86 2.24 -12.96
N THR A 102 8.55 3.08 -13.72
CA THR A 102 9.76 3.76 -13.25
C THR A 102 9.40 5.17 -12.81
N SER A 103 9.61 5.49 -11.53
CA SER A 103 9.29 6.80 -10.96
C SER A 103 10.05 7.89 -11.70
N THR A 104 9.34 8.94 -12.14
CA THR A 104 9.96 10.10 -12.79
C THR A 104 10.71 11.00 -11.80
N ASN A 105 10.46 10.83 -10.50
CA ASN A 105 11.16 11.55 -9.43
C ASN A 105 12.47 10.87 -9.03
N SER A 106 12.42 9.58 -8.68
CA SER A 106 13.57 8.84 -8.16
C SER A 106 14.34 8.04 -9.22
N GLY A 107 13.74 7.80 -10.39
CA GLY A 107 14.31 6.95 -11.44
C GLY A 107 14.29 5.45 -11.11
N MET A 108 13.72 5.06 -9.97
CA MET A 108 13.69 3.68 -9.51
C MET A 108 12.44 2.94 -9.99
N LEU A 109 12.55 1.62 -10.10
CA LEU A 109 11.46 0.75 -10.53
C LEU A 109 10.54 0.42 -9.35
N VAL A 110 9.27 0.82 -9.45
CA VAL A 110 8.20 0.44 -8.54
C VAL A 110 7.44 -0.73 -9.17
N LYS A 111 7.41 -1.88 -8.50
CA LYS A 111 6.74 -3.10 -9.00
C LYS A 111 5.43 -3.34 -8.25
N ASP A 112 4.43 -3.86 -8.95
CA ASP A 112 3.13 -4.25 -8.38
C ASP A 112 2.51 -3.18 -7.46
N HIS A 113 2.64 -1.90 -7.84
CA HIS A 113 2.05 -0.79 -7.10
C HIS A 113 0.54 -0.93 -7.08
N LYS A 114 -0.04 -0.92 -5.87
CA LYS A 114 -1.48 -1.05 -5.60
C LYS A 114 -2.00 0.22 -4.92
N TRP A 115 -3.09 0.82 -5.38
CA TRP A 115 -3.84 0.54 -6.61
C TRP A 115 -4.01 1.83 -7.42
N ILE A 116 -4.20 1.70 -8.73
CA ILE A 116 -4.68 2.78 -9.61
C ILE A 116 -6.05 2.37 -10.15
N VAL A 117 -7.03 3.27 -10.17
CA VAL A 117 -8.36 2.97 -10.70
C VAL A 117 -8.45 3.28 -12.20
N HIS A 118 -9.39 2.67 -12.90
CA HIS A 118 -9.53 2.80 -14.36
C HIS A 118 -9.57 4.25 -14.84
N GLU A 119 -10.29 5.10 -14.11
CA GLU A 119 -10.55 6.52 -14.39
C GLU A 119 -9.30 7.41 -14.22
N GLU A 120 -8.20 6.88 -13.65
CA GLU A 120 -6.93 7.60 -13.49
C GLU A 120 -6.01 7.46 -14.71
N PHE A 121 -6.30 6.53 -15.63
CA PHE A 121 -5.52 6.36 -16.84
C PHE A 121 -5.90 7.35 -17.94
N VAL A 122 -4.91 7.72 -18.75
CA VAL A 122 -5.06 8.75 -19.80
C VAL A 122 -5.49 8.11 -21.11
N ASP A 123 -6.50 8.71 -21.74
CA ASP A 123 -6.98 8.37 -23.08
C ASP A 123 -7.32 6.87 -23.26
N VAL A 124 -7.77 6.23 -22.18
CA VAL A 124 -8.31 4.87 -22.22
C VAL A 124 -9.82 4.91 -22.47
N GLY A 125 -10.33 3.97 -23.26
CA GLY A 125 -11.78 3.76 -23.40
C GLY A 125 -12.35 3.00 -22.19
N ASP A 126 -13.65 2.70 -22.22
CA ASP A 126 -14.35 2.06 -21.08
C ASP A 126 -13.99 0.58 -20.86
N ASP A 127 -13.32 -0.04 -21.83
CA ASP A 127 -12.93 -1.45 -21.76
C ASP A 127 -11.78 -1.66 -20.78
N ARG A 128 -11.88 -2.75 -19.99
CA ARG A 128 -10.82 -3.15 -19.07
C ARG A 128 -9.49 -3.33 -19.81
N LEU A 129 -8.45 -2.62 -19.35
CA LEU A 129 -7.08 -2.82 -19.82
C LEU A 129 -6.59 -4.25 -19.55
N ALA A 130 -5.98 -4.87 -20.55
CA ALA A 130 -5.40 -6.21 -20.43
C ALA A 130 -4.03 -6.16 -19.71
N ASP A 131 -3.64 -7.28 -19.12
CA ASP A 131 -2.32 -7.44 -18.51
C ASP A 131 -1.21 -7.17 -19.54
N SER A 132 -0.06 -6.67 -19.08
CA SER A 132 1.06 -6.19 -19.91
C SER A 132 0.76 -4.97 -20.80
N THR A 133 -0.46 -4.42 -20.78
CA THR A 133 -0.77 -3.16 -21.46
C THR A 133 0.06 -2.03 -20.87
N LYS A 134 0.60 -1.16 -21.73
CA LYS A 134 1.31 0.06 -21.32
C LYS A 134 0.39 1.26 -21.45
N THR A 135 0.32 2.09 -20.42
CA THR A 135 -0.52 3.28 -20.40
C THR A 135 0.10 4.37 -19.52
N LEU A 136 -0.39 5.60 -19.65
CA LEU A 136 -0.06 6.73 -18.80
C LEU A 136 -1.14 6.92 -17.74
N THR A 137 -0.77 7.43 -16.57
CA THR A 137 -1.70 7.77 -15.49
C THR A 137 -1.58 9.25 -15.11
N LYS A 138 -2.68 9.82 -14.62
CA LYS A 138 -2.73 11.12 -13.93
C LYS A 138 -2.76 10.95 -12.41
N ALA A 139 -2.66 9.72 -11.91
CA ALA A 139 -2.59 9.48 -10.47
C ALA A 139 -1.32 10.11 -9.88
N GLU A 140 -1.49 10.78 -8.74
CA GLU A 140 -0.41 11.41 -7.96
C GLU A 140 -0.29 10.79 -6.56
N HIS A 141 -0.55 9.47 -6.44
CA HIS A 141 -0.53 8.78 -5.14
C HIS A 141 0.89 8.70 -4.55
N MET A 142 1.90 8.70 -5.42
CA MET A 142 3.32 8.79 -5.08
C MET A 142 3.98 9.86 -5.94
N LYS A 143 5.04 10.49 -5.42
CA LYS A 143 5.86 11.41 -6.21
C LYS A 143 6.47 10.68 -7.41
N GLY A 144 6.37 11.29 -8.58
CA GLY A 144 6.90 10.72 -9.82
C GLY A 144 6.04 9.62 -10.46
N MET A 145 4.80 9.43 -9.97
CA MET A 145 3.83 8.54 -10.59
C MET A 145 3.16 9.16 -11.82
N SER A 146 2.72 10.42 -11.72
CA SER A 146 2.11 11.10 -12.87
C SER A 146 3.05 11.11 -14.06
N ASP A 147 2.47 10.90 -15.24
CA ASP A 147 3.16 10.90 -16.54
C ASP A 147 4.25 9.82 -16.71
N ALA A 148 4.41 8.92 -15.73
CA ALA A 148 5.19 7.70 -15.92
C ALA A 148 4.43 6.74 -16.85
N VAL A 149 5.18 5.89 -17.57
CA VAL A 149 4.58 4.78 -18.32
C VAL A 149 4.41 3.60 -17.37
N HIS A 150 3.17 3.24 -17.11
CA HIS A 150 2.77 2.10 -16.30
C HIS A 150 2.55 0.87 -17.17
N THR A 151 3.01 -0.28 -16.70
CA THR A 151 2.64 -1.59 -17.25
C THR A 151 1.61 -2.21 -16.32
N ILE A 152 0.45 -2.63 -16.87
CA ILE A 152 -0.59 -3.32 -16.09
C ILE A 152 -0.08 -4.71 -15.69
N ASP A 153 -0.02 -4.98 -14.39
CA ASP A 153 0.38 -6.28 -13.87
C ASP A 153 -0.85 -7.18 -13.66
N ASN A 154 -1.89 -6.65 -13.01
CA ASN A 154 -3.16 -7.34 -12.79
C ASN A 154 -4.30 -6.32 -12.63
N SER A 155 -5.54 -6.79 -12.71
CA SER A 155 -6.73 -5.97 -12.51
C SER A 155 -7.84 -6.72 -11.79
N LEU A 156 -8.62 -6.01 -11.00
CA LEU A 156 -9.76 -6.55 -10.26
C LEU A 156 -10.93 -5.55 -10.33
N LYS A 157 -12.12 -6.04 -10.73
CA LYS A 157 -13.36 -5.27 -10.60
C LYS A 157 -13.92 -5.46 -9.20
N THR A 158 -13.95 -4.40 -8.40
CA THR A 158 -14.32 -4.45 -6.97
C THR A 158 -14.71 -3.05 -6.48
N THR A 159 -15.10 -2.96 -5.20
CA THR A 159 -15.20 -1.69 -4.49
C THR A 159 -13.82 -1.25 -4.04
N VAL A 160 -13.45 -0.01 -4.37
CA VAL A 160 -12.24 0.65 -3.87
C VAL A 160 -12.61 1.69 -2.83
N TYR A 161 -11.73 1.84 -1.86
CA TYR A 161 -11.90 2.72 -0.71
C TYR A 161 -10.77 3.74 -0.66
N MET A 162 -11.15 4.97 -0.30
CA MET A 162 -10.22 5.98 0.18
C MET A 162 -10.28 6.00 1.70
N VAL A 163 -9.12 5.96 2.36
CA VAL A 163 -9.06 5.77 3.81
C VAL A 163 -8.13 6.74 4.54
N ASP A 164 -8.48 7.03 5.79
CA ASP A 164 -7.67 7.78 6.74
C ASP A 164 -7.20 6.84 7.86
N PHE A 165 -5.96 6.97 8.32
CA PHE A 165 -5.42 6.14 9.42
C PHE A 165 -4.19 6.73 10.08
N VAL A 166 -3.86 6.22 11.27
CA VAL A 166 -2.63 6.57 11.99
C VAL A 166 -1.67 5.39 11.94
N LEU A 167 -0.46 5.64 11.44
CA LEU A 167 0.61 4.64 11.40
C LEU A 167 1.14 4.32 12.81
N PRO A 168 1.78 3.17 13.03
CA PRO A 168 2.36 2.80 14.34
C PRO A 168 3.37 3.81 14.90
N ASN A 169 4.00 4.62 14.03
CA ASN A 169 4.91 5.69 14.40
C ASN A 169 4.22 7.02 14.75
N GLY A 170 2.88 7.06 14.75
CA GLY A 170 2.06 8.23 15.09
C GLY A 170 1.80 9.20 13.93
N ILE A 171 2.28 8.91 12.73
CA ILE A 171 2.02 9.74 11.55
C ILE A 171 0.59 9.51 11.06
N MET A 172 -0.18 10.58 10.91
CA MET A 172 -1.49 10.55 10.28
C MET A 172 -1.33 10.45 8.76
N VAL A 173 -2.05 9.51 8.15
CA VAL A 173 -2.23 9.37 6.71
C VAL A 173 -3.66 9.77 6.37
N THR A 174 -3.84 10.68 5.41
CA THR A 174 -5.15 11.15 4.98
C THR A 174 -5.38 10.88 3.50
N ASN A 175 -6.63 10.60 3.13
CA ASN A 175 -7.10 10.33 1.78
C ASN A 175 -6.22 9.31 1.03
N HIS A 176 -5.79 8.26 1.70
CA HIS A 176 -4.98 7.22 1.08
C HIS A 176 -5.79 6.50 0.00
N LYS A 177 -5.23 6.46 -1.21
CA LYS A 177 -5.79 5.83 -2.40
C LYS A 177 -4.86 4.72 -2.86
N TRP A 178 -5.35 3.53 -3.17
CA TRP A 178 -6.67 3.00 -2.83
C TRP A 178 -6.48 1.69 -2.08
N VAL A 179 -7.52 1.25 -1.37
CA VAL A 179 -7.60 -0.09 -0.78
C VAL A 179 -8.80 -0.80 -1.37
N VAL A 180 -8.69 -2.07 -1.74
CA VAL A 180 -9.84 -2.83 -2.26
C VAL A 180 -10.63 -3.49 -1.13
N GLU A 181 -11.90 -3.85 -1.37
CA GLU A 181 -12.79 -4.46 -0.36
C GLU A 181 -12.20 -5.71 0.31
N GLU A 182 -11.51 -6.54 -0.47
CA GLU A 182 -10.86 -7.77 -0.01
C GLU A 182 -9.62 -7.52 0.87
N GLU A 183 -9.11 -6.29 0.87
CA GLU A 183 -8.00 -5.85 1.71
C GLU A 183 -8.47 -5.24 3.04
N LEU A 184 -9.77 -5.31 3.36
CA LEU A 184 -10.34 -4.83 4.59
C LEU A 184 -11.02 -5.97 5.37
N ALA A 185 -10.91 -5.91 6.69
CA ALA A 185 -11.62 -6.79 7.62
C ALA A 185 -12.49 -5.99 8.61
N PRO A 186 -13.57 -6.58 9.15
CA PRO A 186 -14.36 -5.92 10.19
C PRO A 186 -13.53 -5.62 11.45
N VAL A 187 -13.83 -4.50 12.11
CA VAL A 187 -13.37 -4.24 13.48
C VAL A 187 -13.97 -5.31 14.41
N LYS A 188 -13.18 -5.74 15.41
CA LYS A 188 -13.61 -6.76 16.39
C LYS A 188 -14.52 -6.21 17.48
#